data_AF-A0A1V6KEF7-F1
#
_entry.id   AF-A0A1V6KEF7-F1
#
_cell.length_a   1.000
_cell.length_b   1.000
_cell.length_c   1.000
_cell.angle_alpha   90.00
_cell.angle_beta   90.00
_cell.angle_gamma   90.00
#
_symmetry.space_group_name_H-M   'P 1'
#
loop_
_entity.id
_entity.type
_entity.pdbx_description
1 polymer ?
#
loop_
_entity_poly.entity_id
_entity_poly.type
_entity_poly.pdbx_seq_one_letter_code
_entity_poly.pdbx_strand_id
1 'polypeptide(L)'
;MSELVGNMIRDSLDSFINSDLEKAEQVRRLEQVIDDLNEQIFRELLTFMMEDSKNIHRALLVMQISKNMERIADHAKGIADMVTYMVTGNCVRHQSCGMTT
;
A
#
# COMPACT_ATOMS: atom_id res chain seq x y z
N MET A 1 9.17 -3.81 5.11
CA MET A 1 7.85 -3.90 4.43
C MET A 1 6.76 -4.45 5.35
N SER A 2 6.88 -5.68 5.89
CA SER A 2 5.81 -6.28 6.72
C SER A 2 5.37 -5.44 7.93
N GLU A 3 6.31 -4.86 8.67
CA GLU A 3 5.99 -4.00 9.82
C GLU A 3 5.23 -2.73 9.41
N LEU A 4 5.62 -2.09 8.30
CA LEU A 4 4.91 -0.93 7.74
C LEU A 4 3.48 -1.28 7.34
N VAL A 5 3.29 -2.41 6.66
CA VAL A 5 1.94 -2.89 6.31
C VAL A 5 1.11 -3.18 7.56
N GLY A 6 1.70 -3.79 8.59
CA GLY A 6 1.04 -4.01 9.88
C GLY A 6 0.60 -2.72 10.56
N ASN A 7 1.44 -1.69 10.52
CA ASN A 7 1.11 -0.35 11.03
C ASN A 7 0.00 0.31 10.20
N MET A 8 0.05 0.23 8.87
CA MET A 8 -1.01 0.76 8.01
C MET A 8 -2.37 0.14 8.31
N ILE A 9 -2.43 -1.18 8.53
CA ILE A 9 -3.68 -1.85 8.93
C ILE A 9 -4.17 -1.28 10.25
N ARG A 10 -3.31 -1.21 11.27
CA ARG A 10 -3.67 -0.66 12.59
C ARG A 10 -4.18 0.76 12.47
N ASP A 11 -3.44 1.63 11.79
CA ASP A 11 -3.78 3.05 11.66
C ASP A 11 -5.05 3.25 10.82
N SER A 12 -5.29 2.40 9.82
CA SER A 12 -6.54 2.42 9.03
C SER A 12 -7.77 2.06 9.87
N LEU A 13 -7.62 1.12 10.82
CA LEU A 13 -8.70 0.74 11.73
C LEU A 13 -8.89 1.79 12.83
N ASP A 14 -7.81 2.32 13.38
CA ASP A 14 -7.84 3.39 14.37
C ASP A 14 -8.50 4.66 13.80
N SER A 15 -8.17 5.04 12.57
CA SER A 15 -8.79 6.18 11.89
C SER A 15 -10.28 5.95 11.67
N PHE A 16 -10.69 4.73 11.31
CA PHE A 16 -12.08 4.39 11.15
C PHE A 16 -12.88 4.46 12.47
N ILE A 17 -12.35 3.89 13.55
CA ILE A 17 -13.01 3.88 14.86
C ILE A 17 -13.16 5.30 15.42
N ASN A 18 -12.12 6.13 15.26
CA ASN A 18 -12.09 7.47 15.88
C ASN A 18 -12.51 8.59 14.92
N SER A 19 -12.87 8.28 13.67
CA SER A 19 -13.11 9.28 12.62
C SER A 19 -11.92 10.25 12.44
N ASP A 20 -10.70 9.74 12.58
CA ASP A 20 -9.47 10.53 12.57
C ASP A 20 -8.93 10.70 11.14
N LEU A 21 -9.12 11.90 10.60
CA LEU A 21 -8.66 12.27 9.26
C LEU A 21 -7.14 12.34 9.13
N GLU A 22 -6.42 12.73 10.18
CA GLU A 22 -4.96 12.84 10.12
C GLU A 22 -4.33 11.46 9.97
N LYS A 23 -4.82 10.47 10.74
CA LYS A 23 -4.40 9.07 10.59
C LYS A 23 -4.79 8.50 9.22
N ALA A 24 -5.98 8.82 8.70
CA ALA A 24 -6.38 8.37 7.37
C ALA A 24 -5.43 8.89 6.27
N GLU A 25 -5.06 10.17 6.33
CA GLU A 25 -4.08 10.77 5.40
C GLU A 25 -2.67 10.18 5.59
N GLN A 26 -2.28 9.84 6.81
CA GLN A 26 -1.01 9.15 7.07
C GLN A 26 -0.97 7.78 6.38
N VAL A 27 -2.04 6.98 6.49
CA VAL A 27 -2.15 5.68 5.81
C VAL A 27 -2.05 5.85 4.30
N ARG A 28 -2.73 6.85 3.72
CA ARG A 28 -2.64 7.16 2.27
C ARG A 28 -1.20 7.47 1.83
N ARG A 29 -0.44 8.21 2.64
CA ARG A 29 0.98 8.52 2.34
C ARG A 29 1.90 7.30 2.45
N LEU A 30 1.63 6.42 3.41
CA LEU A 30 2.42 5.21 3.63
C LEU A 30 2.27 4.19 2.51
N GLU A 31 1.13 4.16 1.82
CA GLU A 31 0.92 3.26 0.68
C GLU A 31 1.94 3.50 -0.44
N GLN A 32 2.25 4.75 -0.79
CA GLN A 32 3.29 5.05 -1.77
C GLN A 32 4.66 4.47 -1.38
N VAL A 33 4.99 4.47 -0.09
CA VAL A 33 6.23 3.87 0.41
C VAL A 33 6.22 2.34 0.21
N ILE A 34 5.06 1.69 0.30
CA ILE A 34 4.93 0.25 0.04
C ILE A 34 5.12 -0.05 -1.45
N ASP A 35 4.58 0.77 -2.34
CA ASP A 35 4.77 0.65 -3.79
C ASP A 35 6.25 0.78 -4.17
N ASP A 36 6.92 1.81 -3.64
CA ASP A 36 8.34 2.06 -3.88
C ASP A 36 9.21 0.89 -3.39
N LEU A 37 8.89 0.34 -2.21
CA LEU A 37 9.57 -0.84 -1.66
C LEU A 37 9.32 -2.09 -2.50
N ASN A 38 8.10 -2.29 -3.01
CA ASN A 38 7.80 -3.42 -3.89
C ASN A 38 8.59 -3.34 -5.20
N GLU A 39 8.74 -2.13 -5.77
CA GLU A 39 9.55 -1.91 -6.96
C GLU A 39 11.06 -2.10 -6.68
N GLN A 40 11.53 -1.66 -5.50
CA GLN A 40 12.91 -1.91 -5.07
C GLN A 40 13.19 -3.41 -4.94
N ILE A 41 12.33 -4.16 -4.27
CA ILE A 41 12.45 -5.62 -4.11
C ILE A 41 12.48 -6.29 -5.50
N PHE A 42 11.64 -5.84 -6.44
CA PHE A 42 11.67 -6.36 -7.81
C PHE A 42 13.04 -6.18 -8.48
N ARG A 43 13.63 -4.98 -8.41
CA ARG A 43 14.95 -4.70 -8.98
C ARG A 43 16.06 -5.54 -8.34
N GLU A 44 16.05 -5.68 -7.01
CA GLU A 44 17.03 -6.50 -6.29
C GLU A 44 16.93 -7.98 -6.66
N LEU A 45 15.70 -8.50 -6.77
CA LEU A 45 15.46 -9.89 -7.16
C LEU A 45 15.88 -10.15 -8.61
N LEU A 46 15.73 -9.19 -9.53
CA LEU A 46 16.24 -9.33 -10.89
C LEU A 46 17.76 -9.54 -10.91
N THR A 47 18.52 -8.76 -10.14
CA THR A 47 19.97 -8.95 -10.01
C THR A 47 20.29 -10.35 -9.47
N PHE A 48 19.56 -10.81 -8.45
CA PHE A 48 19.74 -12.14 -7.86
C PHE A 48 19.43 -13.30 -8.83
N MET A 49 18.48 -13.11 -9.76
CA MET A 49 18.19 -14.06 -10.84
C MET A 49 19.24 -14.05 -11.95
N MET A 50 19.85 -12.89 -12.23
CA MET A 50 20.91 -12.74 -13.25
C MET A 50 22.24 -13.36 -12.79
N GLU A 51 22.49 -13.40 -11.48
CA GLU A 51 23.68 -14.03 -10.90
C GLU A 51 23.69 -15.57 -11.04
N ASP A 52 22.55 -16.22 -10.81
CA ASP A 52 22.39 -17.67 -11.00
C ASP A 52 20.92 -18.02 -11.32
N SER A 53 20.70 -18.72 -12.44
CA SER A 53 19.37 -19.15 -12.87
C SER A 53 18.68 -20.10 -11.88
N LYS A 54 19.43 -20.77 -11.00
CA LYS A 54 18.86 -21.59 -9.90
C LYS A 54 18.09 -20.75 -8.88
N ASN A 55 18.35 -19.44 -8.81
CA ASN A 55 17.66 -18.53 -7.90
C ASN A 55 16.28 -18.10 -8.41
N ILE A 56 15.96 -18.29 -9.69
CA ILE A 56 14.72 -17.81 -10.32
C ILE A 56 13.47 -18.21 -9.51
N HIS A 57 13.33 -19.50 -9.18
CA HIS A 57 12.15 -19.96 -8.46
C HIS A 57 12.00 -19.31 -7.07
N ARG A 58 13.10 -19.20 -6.32
CA ARG A 58 13.08 -18.59 -4.97
C ARG A 58 12.76 -17.10 -5.05
N ALA A 59 13.36 -16.40 -6.00
CA ALA A 59 13.12 -14.98 -6.23
C ALA A 59 11.67 -14.71 -6.63
N LEU A 60 11.05 -15.55 -7.47
CA LEU A 60 9.63 -15.45 -7.81
C LEU A 60 8.72 -15.62 -6.58
N LEU A 61 9.03 -16.53 -5.66
CA LEU A 61 8.25 -16.68 -4.41
C LEU A 61 8.33 -15.43 -3.54
N VAL A 62 9.52 -14.83 -3.39
CA VAL A 62 9.69 -13.58 -2.64
C VAL A 62 8.95 -12.43 -3.32
N MET A 63 9.02 -12.34 -4.65
CA MET A 63 8.27 -11.34 -5.43
C MET A 63 6.76 -11.47 -5.20
N GLN A 64 6.22 -12.70 -5.13
CA GLN A 64 4.82 -12.92 -4.84
C GLN A 64 4.45 -12.49 -3.41
N ILE A 65 5.32 -12.73 -2.42
CA ILE A 65 5.14 -12.26 -1.05
C ILE A 65 5.10 -10.73 -1.02
N SER A 66 6.06 -10.06 -1.67
CA SER A 66 6.10 -8.60 -1.77
C SER A 66 4.82 -8.04 -2.39
N LYS A 67 4.36 -8.62 -3.51
CA LYS A 67 3.12 -8.18 -4.15
C LYS A 67 1.89 -8.41 -3.27
N ASN A 68 1.84 -9.49 -2.50
CA ASN A 68 0.76 -9.71 -1.55
C ASN A 68 0.76 -8.67 -0.42
N MET A 69 1.94 -8.21 0.04
CA MET A 69 2.05 -7.13 1.03
C MET A 69 1.53 -5.80 0.48
N GLU A 70 1.85 -5.47 -0.77
CA GLU A 70 1.31 -4.28 -1.45
C GLU A 70 -0.22 -4.31 -1.57
N ARG A 71 -0.80 -5.46 -1.96
CA ARG A 71 -2.27 -5.59 -2.01
C ARG A 71 -2.95 -5.40 -0.64
N ILE A 72 -2.27 -5.81 0.44
CA ILE A 72 -2.78 -5.57 1.80
C ILE A 72 -2.71 -4.07 2.15
N ALA A 73 -1.63 -3.39 1.76
CA ALA A 73 -1.50 -1.95 1.93
C ALA A 73 -2.58 -1.17 1.15
N ASP A 74 -2.89 -1.58 -0.09
CA ASP A 74 -4.00 -1.04 -0.89
C ASP A 74 -5.34 -1.17 -0.18
N HIS A 75 -5.59 -2.30 0.48
CA HIS A 75 -6.81 -2.49 1.26
C HIS A 75 -6.86 -1.55 2.47
N ALA A 76 -5.74 -1.33 3.17
CA ALA A 76 -5.65 -0.38 4.27
C ALA A 76 -5.90 1.07 3.80
N LYS A 77 -5.31 1.47 2.67
CA LYS A 77 -5.61 2.76 2.01
C LYS A 77 -7.08 2.87 1.62
N GLY A 78 -7.68 1.81 1.09
CA GLY A 78 -9.10 1.78 0.77
C GLY A 78 -10.00 2.05 1.98
N ILE A 79 -9.62 1.56 3.17
CA ILE A 79 -10.30 1.89 4.43
C ILE A 79 -10.12 3.36 4.77
N ALA A 80 -8.90 3.88 4.73
CA ALA A 80 -8.62 5.29 4.99
C ALA A 80 -9.40 6.24 4.05
N ASP A 81 -9.50 5.91 2.77
CA ASP A 81 -10.29 6.67 1.79
C ASP A 81 -11.78 6.72 2.17
N MET A 82 -12.31 5.62 2.69
CA MET A 82 -13.69 5.57 3.19
C MET A 82 -13.87 6.40 4.45
N VAL A 83 -12.88 6.45 5.35
CA VAL A 83 -12.89 7.34 6.51
C VAL A 83 -12.94 8.80 6.07
N THR A 84 -12.09 9.19 5.12
CA THR A 84 -12.09 10.56 4.59
C THR A 84 -13.44 10.93 3.99
N TYR A 85 -14.06 10.02 3.23
CA TYR A 85 -15.41 10.22 2.71
C TYR A 85 -16.46 10.31 3.82
N MET A 86 -16.40 9.45 4.83
CA MET A 86 -17.34 9.42 5.96
C MET A 86 -17.34 10.73 6.75
N VAL A 87 -16.16 11.34 6.96
CA VAL A 87 -16.04 12.57 7.76
C VAL A 87 -16.30 13.83 6.93
N THR A 88 -15.84 13.87 5.68
CA THR A 88 -15.86 15.10 4.86
C THR A 88 -16.97 15.13 3.80
N GLY A 89 -17.54 13.99 3.44
CA GLY A 89 -18.44 13.82 2.30
C GLY A 89 -17.74 13.81 0.94
N ASN A 90 -16.41 13.99 0.88
CA ASN A 90 -15.66 14.08 -0.38
C ASN A 90 -15.03 12.74 -0.76
N CYS A 91 -15.24 12.30 -2.00
CA CYS A 91 -14.60 11.09 -2.50
C CYS A 91 -13.16 11.40 -2.90
N VAL A 92 -12.21 10.82 -2.16
CA VAL A 92 -10.76 10.98 -2.39
C VAL A 92 -10.13 9.78 -3.11
N ARG A 93 -10.96 8.80 -3.49
CA ARG A 93 -10.55 7.58 -4.18
C ARG A 93 -10.46 7.86 -5.68
N HIS A 94 -9.25 7.84 -6.23
CA HIS A 94 -8.91 8.28 -7.59
C HIS A 94 -9.38 9.71 -7.88
N GLN A 95 -8.53 10.71 -7.62
CA GLN A 95 -8.73 12.08 -8.09
C GLN A 95 -8.57 12.18 -9.62
N SER A 96 -9.54 11.61 -10.34
CA SER A 96 -9.92 11.92 -11.71
C SER A 96 -11.45 11.84 -11.90
N CYS A 97 -12.22 11.84 -10.81
CA CYS A 97 -13.67 12.04 -10.85
C CYS A 97 -14.00 13.46 -10.39
N GLY A 98 -13.88 14.42 -11.32
CA GLY A 98 -14.17 15.82 -11.04
C GLY A 98 -13.62 16.83 -12.06
N MET A 99 -13.61 16.53 -13.37
CA MET A 99 -13.68 17.63 -14.35
C MET A 99 -15.11 18.13 -14.36
N THR A 100 -15.38 19.14 -13.54
CA THR A 100 -16.54 20.01 -13.67
C THR A 100 -16.18 21.12 -14.65
N THR A 101 -16.61 20.97 -15.91
CA THR A 101 -17.22 21.99 -16.80
C THR A 101 -17.63 21.32 -18.10
#